data_AF-A0A661M5A2-F1
#
_entry.id   AF-A0A661M5A2-F1
#
_cell.length_a   1.000
_cell.length_b   1.000
_cell.length_c   1.000
_cell.angle_alpha   90.00
_cell.angle_beta   90.00
_cell.angle_gamma   90.00
#
_symmetry.space_group_name_H-M   'P 1'
#
loop_
_entity.id
_entity.type
_entity.pdbx_description
1 polymer ?
#
loop_
_entity_poly.entity_id
_entity_poly.type
_entity_poly.pdbx_seq_one_letter_code
_entity_poly.pdbx_strand_id
1 'polypeptide(L)' 'MCEANVYLIQGDKEDLVMESVDILEPKGEDSWRLVGIFGDQKIIKGRIKIMNLVDHKIFFEPRTE' A
#
# COMPACT_ATOMS: atom_id res chain seq x y z
N MET A 1 -0.16 -8.96 -15.12
CA MET A 1 0.64 -8.24 -14.11
C MET A 1 -0.22 -8.30 -12.86
N CYS A 2 0.27 -8.89 -11.76
CA CYS A 2 -0.53 -9.17 -10.54
C CYS A 2 -0.08 -8.33 -9.33
N GLU A 3 0.97 -7.56 -9.56
CA GLU A 3 1.57 -6.55 -8.72
C GLU A 3 0.76 -5.24 -8.72
N ALA A 4 0.95 -4.42 -7.69
CA ALA A 4 0.29 -3.13 -7.58
C ALA A 4 1.21 -2.08 -6.96
N ASN A 5 1.00 -0.82 -7.35
CA ASN A 5 1.61 0.32 -6.69
C ASN A 5 0.81 0.66 -5.44
N VAL A 6 1.52 0.91 -4.34
CA VAL A 6 0.91 1.30 -3.07
C VAL A 6 1.03 2.80 -2.90
N TYR A 7 -0.08 3.45 -2.56
CA TYR A 7 -0.18 4.88 -2.34
C TYR A 7 -0.73 5.17 -0.95
N LEU A 8 -0.35 6.30 -0.37
CA LEU A 8 -0.99 6.90 0.79
C LEU A 8 -1.83 8.08 0.31
N ILE A 9 -3.12 8.09 0.63
CA ILE A 9 -4.05 9.18 0.29
C ILE A 9 -4.20 10.11 1.51
N GLN A 10 -3.96 11.40 1.29
CA GLN A 10 -4.25 12.46 2.26
C GLN A 10 -5.03 13.57 1.56
N GLY A 11 -6.35 13.63 1.79
CA GLY A 11 -7.23 14.51 1.01
C GLY A 11 -7.24 14.11 -0.47
N ASP A 12 -6.91 15.05 -1.34
CA ASP A 12 -6.85 14.86 -2.81
C ASP A 12 -5.47 14.40 -3.32
N LYS A 13 -4.50 14.20 -2.42
CA LYS A 13 -3.13 13.85 -2.80
C LYS A 13 -2.88 12.34 -2.70
N GLU A 14 -2.41 11.75 -3.79
CA GLU A 14 -1.87 10.38 -3.84
C GLU A 14 -0.34 10.43 -3.71
N ASP A 15 0.20 9.99 -2.58
CA ASP A 15 1.65 9.87 -2.38
C ASP A 15 2.09 8.43 -2.63
N LEU A 16 2.90 8.20 -3.67
CA LEU A 16 3.45 6.88 -3.99
C LEU A 16 4.37 6.40 -2.87
N VAL A 17 4.04 5.26 -2.29
CA VAL A 17 4.77 4.64 -1.18
C VAL A 17 5.80 3.64 -1.68
N MET A 18 5.39 2.79 -2.64
CA MET A 18 6.19 1.69 -3.17
C MET A 18 5.60 1.24 -4.51
N GLU A 19 6.46 1.00 -5.50
CA GLU A 19 6.07 0.47 -6.81
C GLU A 19 6.14 -1.05 -6.84
N SER A 20 5.35 -1.67 -7.71
CA SER A 20 5.43 -3.11 -8.03
C SER A 20 5.44 -4.01 -6.78
N VAL A 21 4.50 -3.79 -5.87
CA VAL A 21 4.31 -4.62 -4.66
C VAL A 21 3.66 -5.94 -5.05
N ASP A 22 4.31 -7.04 -4.67
CA ASP A 22 3.86 -8.42 -4.89
C ASP A 22 3.21 -9.00 -3.63
N ILE A 23 3.73 -8.65 -2.45
CA ILE A 23 3.20 -9.13 -1.16
C ILE A 23 2.81 -7.95 -0.28
N LEU A 24 1.57 -8.03 0.23
CA LEU A 24 1.01 -7.09 1.20
C LEU A 24 0.50 -7.86 2.41
N GLU A 25 1.26 -7.81 3.52
CA GLU A 25 1.03 -8.62 4.72
C GLU A 25 0.70 -7.76 5.94
N PRO A 26 -0.36 -8.04 6.71
CA PRO A 26 -0.61 -7.34 7.97
C PRO A 26 0.45 -7.72 9.03
N LYS A 27 0.94 -6.72 9.78
CA LYS A 27 1.92 -6.83 10.87
C LYS A 27 1.37 -6.21 12.17
N GLY A 28 0.15 -6.60 12.54
CA GLY A 28 -0.56 -6.09 13.71
C GLY A 28 -1.63 -5.08 13.33
N GLU A 29 -1.96 -4.18 14.27
CA GLU A 29 -3.02 -3.19 14.07
C GLU A 29 -2.56 -2.09 13.11
N ASP A 30 -3.28 -1.93 12.00
CA ASP A 30 -3.06 -0.88 10.99
C ASP A 30 -1.60 -0.77 10.51
N SER A 31 -0.87 -1.89 10.49
CA SER A 31 0.54 -1.97 10.08
C SER A 31 0.70 -3.04 9.02
N TRP A 32 1.42 -2.74 7.95
CA TRP A 32 1.53 -3.59 6.77
C TRP A 32 2.97 -3.70 6.30
N ARG A 33 3.40 -4.91 5.97
CA ARG A 33 4.64 -5.20 5.25
C ARG A 33 4.35 -5.30 3.77
N LEU A 34 5.01 -4.44 3.01
CA LEU A 34 5.04 -4.45 1.56
C LEU A 34 6.33 -5.12 1.10
N VAL A 35 6.23 -5.98 0.09
CA VAL A 35 7.39 -6.59 -0.58
C VAL A 35 7.27 -6.36 -2.08
N GLY A 36 8.28 -5.77 -2.68
CA GLY A 36 8.37 -5.55 -4.12
C GLY A 36 8.73 -6.84 -4.86
N ILE A 37 8.49 -6.86 -6.17
CA ILE A 37 8.87 -7.99 -7.05
C ILE A 37 10.39 -8.30 -7.03
N PHE A 38 11.23 -7.35 -6.61
CA PHE A 38 12.68 -7.53 -6.48
C PHE A 38 13.13 -7.87 -5.04
N GLY A 39 12.19 -8.05 -4.11
CA GLY A 39 12.44 -8.46 -2.74
C GLY A 39 12.75 -7.33 -1.76
N ASP A 40 12.73 -6.07 -2.20
CA ASP A 40 12.77 -4.90 -1.32
C ASP A 40 11.53 -4.84 -0.44
N GLN A 41 11.67 -4.29 0.77
CA GLN A 41 10.61 -4.34 1.78
C GLN A 41 10.41 -2.99 2.45
N LYS A 42 9.15 -2.69 2.79
CA LYS A 42 8.77 -1.49 3.53
C LYS A 42 7.65 -1.81 4.51
N ILE A 43 7.72 -1.23 5.71
CA ILE A 43 6.60 -1.24 6.66
C ILE A 43 5.89 0.10 6.57
N ILE A 44 4.56 0.06 6.42
CA ILE A 44 3.72 1.25 6.51
C ILE A 44 2.65 1.09 7.58
N LYS A 45 2.16 2.24 8.08
CA LYS A 45 0.99 2.30 8.94
C LYS A 45 -0.17 2.94 8.18
N GLY A 46 -1.36 2.38 8.36
CA GLY A 46 -2.58 2.84 7.73
C GLY A 46 -3.57 1.71 7.48
N ARG A 47 -4.73 2.10 6.96
CA ARG A 47 -5.80 1.17 6.56
C ARG A 47 -5.92 1.15 5.06
N ILE A 48 -6.21 -0.01 4.50
CA ILE A 48 -6.56 -0.11 3.09
C ILE A 48 -7.89 0.62 2.91
N LYS A 49 -7.86 1.70 2.14
CA LYS A 49 -9.05 2.46 1.75
C LYS A 49 -9.71 1.82 0.53
N ILE A 50 -8.93 1.59 -0.53
CA ILE A 50 -9.39 1.05 -1.82
C ILE A 50 -8.30 0.13 -2.40
N MET A 51 -8.71 -0.98 -3.00
CA MET A 51 -7.87 -1.80 -3.89
C MET A 51 -8.43 -1.73 -5.30
N ASN A 52 -7.81 -0.92 -6.15
CA ASN A 52 -8.14 -0.85 -7.57
C ASN A 52 -7.19 -1.77 -8.36
N LEU A 53 -7.53 -3.05 -8.39
CA LEU A 53 -6.66 -4.09 -8.93
C LEU A 53 -6.57 -4.08 -10.46
N VAL A 54 -7.57 -3.52 -11.15
CA VAL A 54 -7.55 -3.34 -12.61
C VAL A 54 -6.50 -2.29 -13.01
N ASP A 55 -6.40 -1.21 -12.22
CA ASP A 55 -5.42 -0.15 -12.45
C ASP A 55 -4.09 -0.38 -11.72
N HIS A 56 -3.90 -1.57 -11.11
CA HIS A 56 -2.69 -1.90 -10.33
C HIS A 56 -2.39 -0.89 -9.21
N LYS A 57 -3.41 -0.42 -8.49
CA LYS A 57 -3.25 0.54 -7.39
C LYS A 57 -3.90 0.05 -6.09
N ILE A 58 -3.17 0.17 -4.99
CA ILE A 58 -3.69 -0.02 -3.63
C ILE A 58 -3.51 1.29 -2.86
N PHE A 59 -4.59 1.76 -2.27
CA PHE A 59 -4.63 3.04 -1.56
C PHE A 59 -4.80 2.80 -0.07
N PHE A 60 -3.90 3.40 0.70
CA PHE A 60 -3.97 3.48 2.14
C PHE A 60 -4.44 4.86 2.59
N GLU A 61 -5.11 4.93 3.72
CA GLU A 61 -5.33 6.17 4.45
C GLU A 61 -4.64 6.13 5.83
N PRO A 62 -4.15 7.28 6.33
CA PRO A 62 -3.65 7.37 7.69
C PRO A 62 -4.71 6.96 8.70
N ARG A 63 -4.29 6.38 9.82
CA ARG A 63 -5.18 6.21 10.97
C ARG A 63 -5.49 7.59 11.54
N THR A 64 -6.67 8.13 11.26
CA THR A 64 -7.27 9.18 12.08
C THR A 64 -7.78 8.53 13.36
N GLU A 65 -7.32 9.04 14.50
CA GLU A 65 -7.86 8.70 15.83
C GLU A 65 -9.31 9.18 15.98
#